data_AF-A0A6J4TWS8-F1
#
_entry.id   AF-A0A6J4TWS8-F1
#
_cell.length_a   1.000
_cell.length_b   1.000
_cell.length_c   1.000
_cell.angle_alpha   90.00
_cell.angle_beta   90.00
_cell.angle_gamma   90.00
#
_symmetry.space_group_name_H-M   'P 1'
#
loop_
_entity.id
_entity.type
_entity.pdbx_description
1 polymer ?
#
loop_
_entity_poly.entity_id
_entity_poly.type
_entity_poly.pdbx_seq_one_letter_code
_entity_poly.pdbx_strand_id
1 'polypeptide(L)'
;MQILTLDNGGASLEFTARETPAVLESLKRAGAVRSEQGACYDAFSLAGEQIVFYFEWDEPCLIANTPGGVALLRRLAADLDHLRAA
;
A
#
# COMPACT_ATOMS: atom_id res chain seq x y z
N MET A 1 -8.87 0.58 -7.28
CA MET A 1 -8.15 1.15 -6.13
C MET A 1 -8.89 2.33 -5.54
N GLN A 2 -8.87 2.45 -4.22
CA GLN A 2 -9.40 3.62 -3.49
C GLN A 2 -8.55 3.87 -2.24
N ILE A 3 -8.42 5.15 -1.85
CA ILE A 3 -7.80 5.55 -0.57
C ILE A 3 -8.93 5.80 0.44
N LEU A 4 -8.92 5.08 1.55
CA LEU A 4 -9.77 5.34 2.71
C LEU A 4 -8.96 6.09 3.77
N THR A 5 -9.53 7.14 4.36
CA THR A 5 -8.96 7.79 5.54
C THR A 5 -9.48 7.08 6.78
N LEU A 6 -8.59 6.75 7.71
CA LEU A 6 -8.91 6.05 8.95
C LEU A 6 -9.10 7.06 10.09
N ASP A 7 -9.91 6.72 11.08
CA ASP A 7 -10.24 7.61 12.21
C ASP A 7 -9.03 8.03 13.06
N ASN A 8 -7.93 7.27 12.99
CA ASN A 8 -6.67 7.57 13.66
C ASN A 8 -5.74 8.51 12.85
N GLY A 9 -6.21 9.08 11.75
CA GLY A 9 -5.42 9.91 10.85
C GLY A 9 -4.53 9.12 9.88
N GLY A 10 -4.59 7.79 9.92
CA GLY A 10 -3.97 6.91 8.94
C GLY A 10 -4.76 6.82 7.64
N ALA A 11 -4.27 6.00 6.72
CA ALA A 11 -4.96 5.70 5.47
C ALA A 11 -4.81 4.22 5.11
N SER A 12 -5.80 3.71 4.40
CA SER A 12 -5.78 2.40 3.75
C SER A 12 -5.87 2.58 2.25
N LEU A 13 -4.99 1.92 1.50
CA LEU A 13 -5.10 1.76 0.05
C LEU A 13 -5.74 0.40 -0.21
N GLU A 14 -7.00 0.42 -0.64
CA GLU A 14 -7.79 -0.76 -0.95
C GLU A 14 -7.65 -1.14 -2.43
N PHE A 15 -7.44 -2.43 -2.70
CA PHE A 15 -7.32 -2.95 -4.05
C PHE A 15 -7.79 -4.40 -4.17
N THR A 16 -8.08 -4.81 -5.39
CA THR A 16 -8.47 -6.18 -5.69
C THR A 16 -7.25 -7.10 -5.74
N ALA A 17 -7.42 -8.40 -5.49
CA ALA A 17 -6.34 -9.38 -5.63
C ALA A 17 -5.66 -9.38 -7.02
N ARG A 18 -6.38 -8.95 -8.07
CA ARG A 18 -5.83 -8.80 -9.43
C ARG A 18 -4.87 -7.62 -9.56
N GLU A 19 -5.03 -6.60 -8.72
CA GLU A 19 -4.19 -5.40 -8.69
C GLU A 19 -2.90 -5.62 -7.87
N THR A 20 -2.81 -6.68 -7.06
CA THR A 20 -1.65 -6.98 -6.19
C THR A 20 -0.29 -6.93 -6.91
N PRO A 21 -0.09 -7.56 -8.09
CA PRO A 21 1.20 -7.49 -8.76
C PRO A 21 1.60 -6.05 -9.12
N ALA A 22 0.64 -5.22 -9.57
CA ALA A 22 0.89 -3.83 -9.93
C ALA A 22 1.26 -2.99 -8.70
N VAL A 23 0.57 -3.21 -7.57
CA VAL A 23 0.85 -2.56 -6.29
C VAL A 23 2.25 -2.90 -5.78
N LEU A 24 2.63 -4.18 -5.79
CA LEU A 24 3.96 -4.62 -5.36
C LEU A 24 5.07 -4.05 -6.26
N GLU A 25 4.87 -4.00 -7.57
CA GLU A 25 5.83 -3.36 -8.48
C GLU A 25 5.93 -1.86 -8.25
N SER A 26 4.81 -1.19 -7.94
CA SER A 26 4.82 0.24 -7.60
C SER A 26 5.59 0.50 -6.30
N LEU A 27 5.42 -0.35 -5.28
CA LEU A 27 6.21 -0.31 -4.04
C LEU A 27 7.71 -0.46 -4.30
N LYS A 28 8.12 -1.42 -5.14
CA LYS A 28 9.53 -1.60 -5.53
C LYS A 28 10.10 -0.39 -6.26
N ARG A 29 9.32 0.25 -7.14
CA ARG A 29 9.73 1.49 -7.83
C ARG A 29 9.84 2.68 -6.89
N ALA A 30 9.01 2.73 -5.85
CA ALA A 30 9.05 3.81 -4.87
C ALA A 30 10.32 3.79 -4.00
N GLY A 31 11.01 2.65 -3.90
CA GLY A 31 12.38 2.55 -3.39
C GLY A 31 12.72 1.19 -2.78
N ALA A 32 13.75 1.18 -1.93
CA ALA A 32 14.19 -0.05 -1.25
C ALA A 32 13.15 -0.51 -0.22
N VAL A 33 12.40 -1.54 -0.56
CA VAL A 33 11.39 -2.16 0.31
C VAL A 33 12.04 -3.26 1.15
N ARG A 34 11.91 -3.18 2.48
CA ARG A 34 12.07 -4.36 3.35
C ARG A 34 10.70 -4.96 3.61
N SER A 35 10.56 -6.26 3.42
CA SER A 35 9.33 -7.01 3.65
C SER A 35 9.53 -8.01 4.78
N GLU A 36 8.64 -8.00 5.77
CA GLU A 36 8.51 -9.06 6.77
C GLU A 36 7.21 -9.79 6.53
N GLN A 37 7.28 -11.12 6.33
CA GLN A 37 6.09 -11.93 6.09
C GLN A 37 5.53 -12.49 7.40
N GLY A 38 4.28 -12.17 7.68
CA GLY A 38 3.51 -12.72 8.80
C GLY A 38 2.40 -13.64 8.30
N ALA A 39 1.84 -14.44 9.22
CA ALA A 39 0.81 -15.43 8.86
C ALA A 39 -0.51 -14.80 8.36
N CYS A 40 -0.77 -13.52 8.70
CA CYS A 40 -2.00 -12.80 8.32
C CYS A 40 -1.74 -11.41 7.73
N TYR A 41 -0.48 -10.96 7.72
CA TYR A 41 -0.08 -9.66 7.20
C TYR A 41 1.40 -9.69 6.82
N ASP A 42 1.79 -8.89 5.84
CA ASP A 42 3.19 -8.54 5.62
C ASP A 42 3.43 -7.11 6.10
N ALA A 43 4.58 -6.83 6.69
CA ALA A 43 4.98 -5.45 7.00
C ALA A 43 6.04 -4.99 6.01
N PHE A 44 5.81 -3.83 5.39
CA PHE A 44 6.75 -3.18 4.49
C PHE A 44 7.37 -1.95 5.15
N SER A 45 8.69 -1.82 5.06
CA SER A 45 9.39 -0.57 5.43
C SER A 45 9.96 0.09 4.18
N LEU A 46 9.61 1.35 3.95
CA LEU A 46 10.08 2.16 2.83
C LEU A 46 10.35 3.60 3.28
N ALA A 47 11.52 4.13 2.96
CA ALA A 47 11.93 5.50 3.32
C ALA A 47 11.81 5.83 4.83
N GLY A 48 11.91 4.82 5.71
CA GLY A 48 11.77 4.98 7.17
C GLY A 48 10.33 4.83 7.68
N GLU A 49 9.35 4.68 6.78
CA GLU A 49 7.93 4.51 7.12
C GLU A 49 7.52 3.04 7.08
N GLN A 50 6.63 2.65 7.99
CA GLN A 50 6.05 1.31 8.04
C GLN A 50 4.65 1.32 7.41
N ILE A 51 4.41 0.36 6.52
CA ILE A 51 3.11 0.06 5.94
C ILE A 51 2.80 -1.39 6.25
N VAL A 52 1.58 -1.70 6.66
CA VAL A 52 1.13 -3.06 6.88
C VAL A 52 0.23 -3.49 5.72
N PHE A 53 0.57 -4.60 5.12
CA PHE A 53 -0.19 -5.26 4.07
C PHE A 53 -1.01 -6.38 4.67
N TYR A 54 -2.32 -6.20 4.73
CA TYR A 54 -3.21 -7.25 5.25
C TYR A 54 -3.77 -8.08 4.09
N PHE A 55 -3.74 -9.39 4.27
CA PHE A 55 -4.36 -10.35 3.36
C PHE A 55 -5.72 -10.76 3.91
N GLU A 56 -6.69 -9.84 3.94
CA GLU A 56 -8.07 -10.17 4.30
C GLU A 56 -8.83 -10.65 3.06
N TRP A 57 -8.89 -11.99 2.90
CA TRP A 57 -9.96 -12.82 2.31
C TRP A 57 -10.74 -12.41 1.04
N ASP A 58 -10.39 -11.34 0.30
CA ASP A 58 -10.75 -11.06 -1.11
C ASP A 58 -10.34 -9.62 -1.52
N GLU A 59 -10.10 -8.73 -0.55
CA GLU A 59 -9.78 -7.31 -0.75
C GLU A 59 -8.49 -6.94 0.00
N PRO A 60 -7.31 -7.23 -0.59
CA PRO A 60 -6.04 -6.85 0.02
C PRO A 60 -5.90 -5.33 0.17
N CYS A 61 -5.25 -4.92 1.26
CA CYS A 61 -5.06 -3.50 1.56
C CYS A 61 -3.66 -3.19 2.09
N LEU A 62 -3.21 -1.95 1.86
CA LEU A 62 -2.01 -1.39 2.47
C LEU A 62 -2.41 -0.29 3.45
N ILE A 63 -2.02 -0.43 4.71
CA ILE A 63 -2.36 0.50 5.79
C ILE A 63 -1.11 1.25 6.25
N ALA A 64 -1.23 2.57 6.36
CA ALA A 64 -0.22 3.43 6.96
C ALA A 64 -0.83 4.30 8.05
N ASN A 65 -0.14 4.46 9.18
CA ASN A 65 -0.57 5.25 10.33
C ASN A 65 0.32 6.47 10.62
N THR A 66 1.34 6.70 9.78
CA THR A 66 2.21 7.87 9.86
C THR A 66 1.90 8.84 8.72
N PRO A 67 2.15 10.16 8.88
CA PRO A 67 1.96 11.13 7.79
C PRO A 67 2.79 10.79 6.54
N GLY A 68 4.02 10.30 6.72
CA GLY A 68 4.89 9.88 5.61
C GLY A 68 4.34 8.66 4.88
N GLY A 69 3.87 7.64 5.61
CA GLY A 69 3.23 6.47 5.03
C GLY A 69 1.92 6.81 4.31
N VAL A 70 1.09 7.71 4.86
CA VAL A 70 -0.12 8.19 4.19
C VAL A 70 0.20 8.90 2.87
N ALA A 71 1.23 9.75 2.85
CA ALA A 71 1.68 10.43 1.64
C ALA A 71 2.18 9.42 0.59
N LEU A 72 2.87 8.36 1.03
CA LEU A 72 3.33 7.27 0.18
C LEU A 72 2.15 6.50 -0.44
N LEU A 73 1.13 6.13 0.34
CA LEU A 73 -0.06 5.45 -0.19
C LEU A 73 -0.76 6.28 -1.26
N ARG A 74 -0.92 7.59 -1.04
CA ARG A 74 -1.51 8.51 -2.02
C ARG A 74 -0.70 8.57 -3.32
N ARG A 75 0.63 8.58 -3.21
CA ARG A 75 1.51 8.55 -4.39
C ARG A 75 1.38 7.24 -5.16
N LEU A 76 1.34 6.09 -4.47
CA LEU A 76 1.15 4.78 -5.09
C LEU A 76 -0.18 4.71 -5.85
N ALA A 77 -1.26 5.22 -5.25
CA ALA A 77 -2.56 5.29 -5.91
C ALA A 77 -2.51 6.14 -7.20
N ALA A 78 -1.89 7.33 -7.15
CA ALA A 78 -1.75 8.20 -8.32
C ALA A 78 -0.91 7.55 -9.44
N ASP A 79 0.22 6.93 -9.11
CA ASP A 79 1.07 6.23 -10.08
C ASP A 79 0.32 5.08 -10.79
N LEU A 80 -0.54 4.38 -10.05
CA LEU A 80 -1.31 3.25 -10.57
C LEU A 80 -2.52 3.67 -11.41
N ASP A 81 -3.15 4.80 -11.10
CA ASP A 81 -4.21 5.38 -11.94
C ASP A 81 -3.66 5.83 -13.29
N HIS A 82 -2.46 6.42 -13.33
CA HIS A 82 -1.77 6.75 -14.57
C HIS A 82 -1.51 5.52 -15.45
N LEU A 83 -1.16 4.38 -14.85
CA LEU A 83 -0.94 3.13 -15.58
C LEU A 83 -2.22 2.49 -16.14
N ARG A 84 -3.40 2.83 -15.61
CA ARG A 84 -4.70 2.36 -16.13
C ARG A 84 -5.22 3.19 -17.29
N ALA A 85 -4.74 4.42 -17.44
CA ALA A 85 -5.19 5.37 -18.45
C ALA A 85 -4.29 5.39 -19.71
N ALA A 86 -3.15 4.70 -19.68
CA ALA A 86 -2.19 4.55 -20.78
C ALA A 86 -2.41 3.22 -21.54
#